data_AF-A0A9E2MGY8-F1
#
_entry.id   AF-A0A9E2MGY8-F1
#
_cell.length_a   1.000
_cell.length_b   1.000
_cell.length_c   1.000
_cell.angle_alpha   90.00
_cell.angle_beta   90.00
_cell.angle_gamma   90.00
#
_symmetry.space_group_name_H-M   'P 1'
#
loop_
_entity.id
_entity.type
_entity.pdbx_description
1 polymer ?
#
loop_
_entity_poly.entity_id
_entity_poly.type
_entity_poly.pdbx_seq_one_letter_code
_entity_poly.pdbx_strand_id
1 'polypeptide(L)'
;MRSHYCTDLSEKNIGDKVELAGWANSYRDHGGLIFIDLRDKSGLIQLVCDPADNAGVHKVANEVRDEFVLLAKGTIRARGEGLTNPRLKTGAIEVVVDQLVIENRSAPMPFVIGDDKVGEETKLKYRYLDLRAP
;
A
#
# COMPACT_ATOMS: atom_id res chain seq x y z
N MET A 1 -8.12 -2.15 14.66
CA MET A 1 -8.87 -0.93 14.31
C MET A 1 -7.82 0.07 13.85
N ARG A 2 -7.98 0.71 12.68
CA ARG A 2 -6.93 1.58 12.10
C ARG A 2 -6.50 2.68 13.09
N SER A 3 -5.20 2.89 13.26
CA SER A 3 -4.64 3.91 14.15
C SER A 3 -4.35 5.24 13.44
N HIS A 4 -3.87 5.21 12.20
CA HIS A 4 -3.51 6.41 11.42
C HIS A 4 -3.94 6.26 9.96
N TYR A 5 -4.12 7.38 9.24
CA TYR A 5 -4.13 7.33 7.78
C TYR A 5 -2.70 7.29 7.24
N CYS A 6 -2.54 6.80 6.01
CA CYS A 6 -1.25 6.54 5.39
C CYS A 6 -0.32 7.77 5.41
N THR A 7 -0.83 8.96 5.10
CA THR A 7 -0.02 10.19 5.02
C THR A 7 -0.14 11.11 6.22
N ASP A 8 -0.74 10.64 7.32
CA ASP A 8 -0.62 11.30 8.63
C ASP A 8 0.76 11.02 9.26
N LEU A 9 1.48 10.03 8.72
CA LEU A 9 2.76 9.56 9.20
C LEU A 9 3.93 10.32 8.54
N SER A 10 5.01 10.46 9.30
CA SER A 10 6.23 11.15 8.87
C SER A 10 7.47 10.54 9.54
N GLU A 11 8.65 11.12 9.26
CA GLU A 11 9.90 10.74 9.92
C GLU A 11 9.84 10.85 11.45
N LYS A 12 8.93 11.68 12.00
CA LYS A 12 8.72 11.81 13.44
C LYS A 12 8.14 10.54 14.08
N ASN A 13 7.62 9.62 13.27
CA ASN A 13 6.99 8.38 13.72
C ASN A 13 7.91 7.16 13.56
N ILE A 14 9.19 7.36 13.21
CA ILE A 14 10.13 6.25 13.10
C ILE A 14 10.23 5.51 14.45
N GLY A 15 10.06 4.19 14.40
CA GLY A 15 10.00 3.31 15.57
C GLY A 15 8.59 3.07 16.11
N ASP A 16 7.59 3.84 15.70
CA ASP A 16 6.20 3.65 16.15
C ASP A 16 5.57 2.42 15.51
N LYS A 17 4.72 1.73 16.28
CA LYS A 17 3.83 0.68 15.79
C LYS A 17 2.53 1.27 15.27
N VAL A 18 2.13 0.85 14.08
CA VAL A 18 0.92 1.36 13.41
C VAL A 18 0.02 0.23 12.92
N GLU A 19 -1.28 0.51 12.85
CA GLU A 19 -2.29 -0.31 12.19
C GLU A 19 -2.90 0.51 11.05
N LEU A 20 -2.66 0.09 9.82
CA LEU A 20 -3.11 0.78 8.60
C LEU A 20 -4.14 -0.07 7.86
N ALA A 21 -5.04 0.61 7.16
CA ALA A 21 -6.08 -0.02 6.35
C ALA A 21 -6.26 0.77 5.05
N GLY A 22 -6.26 0.06 3.92
CA GLY A 22 -6.32 0.69 2.60
C GLY A 22 -6.38 -0.31 1.45
N TRP A 23 -6.17 0.19 0.24
CA TRP A 23 -6.11 -0.60 -0.99
C TRP A 23 -4.66 -0.81 -1.42
N ALA A 24 -4.33 -1.99 -1.92
CA ALA A 24 -3.06 -2.23 -2.61
C ALA A 24 -3.04 -1.43 -3.93
N ASN A 25 -2.32 -0.31 -3.97
CA ASN A 25 -2.20 0.51 -5.17
C ASN A 25 -1.17 -0.04 -6.15
N SER A 26 -0.11 -0.65 -5.62
CA SER A 26 0.88 -1.36 -6.42
C SER A 26 1.46 -2.52 -5.63
N TYR A 27 1.88 -3.56 -6.34
CA TYR A 27 2.63 -4.69 -5.81
C TYR A 27 3.94 -4.80 -6.59
N ARG A 28 5.07 -4.92 -5.88
CA ARG A 28 6.40 -5.05 -6.47
C ARG A 28 7.18 -6.14 -5.73
N ASP A 29 7.74 -7.09 -6.47
CA ASP A 29 8.61 -8.15 -5.93
C ASP A 29 10.02 -7.96 -6.48
N HIS A 30 10.98 -7.75 -5.59
CA HIS A 30 12.39 -7.60 -5.89
C HIS A 30 13.20 -8.81 -5.42
N GLY A 31 12.92 -9.97 -6.00
CA GLY A 31 13.69 -11.19 -5.73
C GLY A 31 13.38 -11.79 -4.35
N GLY A 32 12.13 -11.72 -3.92
CA GLY A 32 11.66 -12.22 -2.63
C GLY A 32 11.49 -11.14 -1.57
N LEU A 33 11.87 -9.89 -1.85
CA LEU A 33 11.50 -8.74 -1.02
C LEU A 33 10.29 -8.04 -1.63
N ILE A 34 9.15 -8.11 -0.94
CA ILE A 34 7.89 -7.56 -1.44
C ILE A 34 7.65 -6.16 -0.90
N PHE A 35 7.30 -5.26 -1.82
CA PHE A 35 6.85 -3.91 -1.55
C PHE A 35 5.40 -3.74 -2.03
N ILE A 36 4.56 -3.18 -1.16
CA ILE A 36 3.17 -2.84 -1.50
C ILE A 36 2.98 -1.36 -1.20
N ASP A 37 2.52 -0.58 -2.18
CA ASP A 37 2.07 0.78 -1.90
C ASP A 37 0.61 0.69 -1.41
N LEU A 38 0.40 0.96 -0.12
CA LEU A 38 -0.93 1.01 0.48
C LEU A 38 -1.51 2.41 0.28
N ARG A 39 -2.71 2.47 -0.30
CA ARG A 39 -3.47 3.71 -0.53
C ARG A 39 -4.66 3.80 0.40
N ASP A 40 -4.84 4.96 1.01
CA ASP A 40 -6.12 5.37 1.52
C ASP A 40 -6.45 6.79 1.03
N LYS A 41 -7.52 7.40 1.57
CA LYS A 41 -7.95 8.74 1.16
C LYS A 41 -6.89 9.84 1.35
N SER A 42 -5.89 9.61 2.21
CA SER A 42 -4.84 10.59 2.52
C SER A 42 -3.66 10.50 1.55
N GLY A 43 -3.53 9.39 0.81
CA GLY A 43 -2.44 9.12 -0.11
C GLY A 43 -1.80 7.75 0.12
N LEU A 44 -0.51 7.64 -0.23
CA LEU A 44 0.23 6.40 -0.29
C LEU A 44 1.24 6.27 0.85
N ILE A 45 1.47 5.05 1.32
CA ILE A 45 2.63 4.66 2.14
C ILE A 45 3.14 3.28 1.70
N GLN A 46 4.45 3.05 1.78
CA GLN A 46 5.05 1.78 1.38
C GLN A 46 5.06 0.81 2.54
N LEU A 47 4.57 -0.40 2.29
CA LEU A 47 4.72 -1.57 3.14
C LEU A 47 5.89 -2.42 2.63
N VAL A 48 6.68 -2.96 3.55
CA VAL A 48 7.77 -3.89 3.26
C VAL A 48 7.48 -5.22 3.93
N CYS A 49 7.51 -6.29 3.13
CA CYS A 49 7.30 -7.66 3.58
C CYS A 49 8.53 -8.49 3.20
N ASP A 50 9.51 -8.58 4.12
CA ASP A 50 10.72 -9.38 3.96
C ASP A 50 10.50 -10.78 4.57
N PRO A 51 10.77 -11.88 3.86
CA PRO A 51 10.69 -13.23 4.42
C PRO A 51 11.68 -13.47 5.56
N ALA A 52 12.80 -12.73 5.61
CA ALA A 52 13.77 -12.78 6.70
C ALA A 52 13.21 -12.18 8.00
N ASP A 53 12.36 -11.15 7.89
CA ASP A 53 11.68 -10.56 9.04
C ASP A 53 10.47 -11.41 9.46
N ASN A 54 9.64 -11.81 8.48
CA ASN A 54 8.44 -12.61 8.74
C ASN A 54 7.97 -13.39 7.50
N ALA A 55 8.36 -14.65 7.40
CA ALA A 55 7.96 -15.55 6.33
C ALA A 55 6.43 -15.75 6.20
N GLY A 56 5.69 -15.66 7.31
CA GLY A 56 4.23 -15.79 7.31
C GLY A 56 3.54 -14.61 6.64
N VAL A 57 3.97 -13.38 6.98
CA VAL A 57 3.53 -12.15 6.32
C VAL A 57 3.91 -12.16 4.84
N HIS A 58 5.16 -12.53 4.53
CA HIS A 58 5.61 -12.61 3.14
C HIS A 58 4.75 -13.56 2.29
N LYS A 59 4.34 -14.71 2.83
CA LYS A 59 3.43 -15.63 2.13
C LYS A 59 2.08 -14.97 1.82
N VAL A 60 1.48 -14.25 2.76
CA VAL A 60 0.23 -13.52 2.52
C VAL A 60 0.45 -12.39 1.50
N ALA A 61 1.57 -11.67 1.59
CA ALA A 61 1.92 -10.59 0.69
C ALA A 61 2.04 -11.07 -0.77
N ASN A 62 2.58 -12.27 -1.02
CA ASN A 62 2.66 -12.88 -2.36
C ASN A 62 1.29 -13.06 -3.05
N GLU A 63 0.22 -13.17 -2.27
CA GLU A 63 -1.14 -13.33 -2.80
C GLU A 63 -1.80 -11.99 -3.16
N VAL A 64 -1.22 -10.86 -2.73
CA VAL A 64 -1.78 -9.53 -2.96
C VAL A 64 -1.77 -9.20 -4.44
N ARG A 65 -2.87 -8.62 -4.91
CA ARG A 65 -3.01 -8.03 -6.24
C ARG A 65 -3.60 -6.63 -6.09
N ASP A 66 -3.54 -5.87 -7.18
CA ASP A 66 -4.05 -4.51 -7.22
C ASP A 66 -5.48 -4.42 -6.70
N GLU A 67 -5.74 -3.36 -5.94
CA GLU A 67 -7.02 -2.99 -5.34
C GLU A 67 -7.56 -3.98 -4.29
N PHE A 68 -6.77 -4.94 -3.82
CA PHE A 68 -7.10 -5.72 -2.63
C PHE A 68 -7.20 -4.79 -1.42
N VAL A 69 -8.17 -5.06 -0.54
CA VAL A 69 -8.31 -4.36 0.73
C VAL A 69 -7.41 -5.04 1.75
N LEU A 70 -6.47 -4.29 2.31
CA LEU A 70 -5.47 -4.78 3.23
C LEU A 70 -5.61 -4.13 4.59
N LEU A 71 -5.39 -4.93 5.64
CA LEU A 71 -5.08 -4.45 6.99
C LEU A 71 -3.64 -4.83 7.29
N ALA A 72 -2.81 -3.85 7.57
CA ALA A 72 -1.40 -4.04 7.88
C ALA A 72 -1.10 -3.53 9.29
N LYS A 73 -0.39 -4.33 10.08
CA LYS A 73 0.26 -3.87 11.31
C LYS A 73 1.75 -3.96 11.14
N GLY A 74 2.47 -2.96 11.61
CA GLY A 74 3.92 -2.93 11.45
C GLY A 74 4.57 -1.79 12.18
N THR A 75 5.88 -1.70 11.98
CA THR A 75 6.73 -0.68 12.60
C THR A 75 7.29 0.26 11.54
N ILE A 76 7.21 1.57 11.77
CA ILE A 76 7.74 2.57 10.84
C ILE A 76 9.26 2.61 10.91
N ARG A 77 9.91 2.66 9.76
CA ARG A 77 11.34 2.95 9.64
C ARG A 77 11.61 3.97 8.54
N ALA A 78 12.79 4.58 8.59
CA ALA A 78 13.31 5.32 7.46
C ALA A 78 13.57 4.35 6.29
N ARG A 79 13.36 4.81 5.06
CA ARG A 79 13.82 4.07 3.88
C ARG A 79 15.35 4.03 3.87
N GLY A 80 15.90 3.01 3.21
CA GLY A 80 17.34 2.89 2.98
C GLY A 80 17.92 4.12 2.28
N GLU A 81 19.23 4.33 2.44
CA GLU A 81 19.94 5.46 1.85
C GLU A 81 19.75 5.50 0.33
N GLY A 82 19.39 6.67 -0.21
CA GLY A 82 19.10 6.86 -1.63
C GLY A 82 17.77 6.28 -2.13
N LEU A 83 16.97 5.63 -1.27
CA LEU A 83 15.67 5.04 -1.63
C LEU A 83 14.46 5.92 -1.26
N THR A 84 14.72 7.16 -0.85
CA THR A 84 13.67 8.15 -0.58
C THR A 84 12.99 8.57 -1.88
N ASN A 85 11.67 8.77 -1.83
CA ASN A 85 10.88 9.18 -2.99
C ASN A 85 10.28 10.58 -2.77
N PRO A 86 10.87 11.66 -3.32
CA PRO A 86 10.40 13.02 -3.07
C PRO A 86 9.01 13.33 -3.66
N ARG A 87 8.46 12.45 -4.51
CA ARG A 87 7.10 12.60 -5.06
C ARG A 87 6.01 12.17 -4.08
N LEU A 88 6.37 11.48 -2.99
CA LEU A 88 5.43 10.98 -1.99
C LEU A 88 5.62 11.72 -0.67
N LYS A 89 4.52 12.09 -0.02
CA LYS A 89 4.55 12.73 1.31
C LYS A 89 5.21 11.84 2.37
N THR A 90 5.03 10.53 2.30
CA THR A 90 5.70 9.54 3.16
C THR A 90 6.94 8.93 2.48
N GLY A 91 7.50 9.59 1.47
CA GLY A 91 8.57 9.04 0.64
C GLY A 91 9.89 8.82 1.37
N ALA A 92 10.06 9.38 2.56
CA ALA A 92 11.21 9.15 3.43
C ALA A 92 11.07 7.92 4.35
N ILE A 93 9.85 7.38 4.48
CA ILE A 93 9.54 6.29 5.42
C ILE A 93 8.88 5.08 4.73
N GLU A 94 8.86 3.97 5.44
CA GLU A 94 8.16 2.75 5.08
C GLU A 94 7.75 1.97 6.34
N VAL A 95 6.82 1.03 6.21
CA VAL A 95 6.33 0.19 7.31
C VAL A 95 6.83 -1.23 7.10
N VAL A 96 7.65 -1.73 8.03
CA VAL A 96 8.00 -3.16 8.10
C VAL A 96 6.81 -3.90 8.69
N VAL A 97 6.23 -4.83 7.93
CA VAL A 97 4.95 -5.43 8.26
C VAL A 97 5.13 -6.64 9.19
N ASP A 98 4.53 -6.56 10.38
CA ASP A 98 4.49 -7.64 11.37
C ASP A 98 3.27 -8.55 11.16
N GLN A 99 2.17 -7.99 10.65
CA GLN A 99 0.94 -8.72 10.35
C GLN A 99 0.26 -8.12 9.11
N LEU A 100 -0.10 -8.97 8.15
CA LEU A 100 -0.86 -8.59 6.97
C LEU A 100 -2.11 -9.46 6.85
N VAL A 101 -3.26 -8.81 6.64
CA VAL A 101 -4.54 -9.47 6.38
C VAL A 101 -5.11 -8.93 5.09
N ILE A 102 -5.50 -9.83 4.19
CA ILE A 102 -6.33 -9.51 3.04
C ILE A 102 -7.78 -9.52 3.52
N GLU A 103 -8.30 -8.34 3.86
CA GLU A 103 -9.69 -8.17 4.32
C GLU A 103 -10.68 -8.50 3.21
N ASN A 104 -10.37 -8.07 1.99
CA ASN A 104 -11.17 -8.39 0.83
C ASN A 104 -10.33 -8.44 -0.45
N ARG A 105 -10.63 -9.40 -1.32
CA ARG A 105 -9.99 -9.53 -2.62
C ARG A 105 -10.74 -8.69 -3.66
N SER A 106 -10.00 -8.12 -4.60
CA SER A 106 -10.59 -7.48 -5.77
C SER A 106 -10.71 -8.48 -6.92
N ALA A 107 -11.75 -8.31 -7.73
CA ALA A 107 -11.79 -8.91 -9.07
C ALA A 107 -10.73 -8.22 -9.97
N PRO A 108 -10.36 -8.84 -11.11
CA PRO A 108 -9.52 -8.17 -12.10
C PRO A 108 -10.05 -6.78 -12.45
N MET A 109 -9.18 -5.79 -12.39
CA MET A 109 -9.57 -4.39 -12.55
C MET A 109 -9.92 -4.09 -14.01
N PRO A 110 -11.06 -3.40 -14.28
CA PRO A 110 -11.45 -3.05 -15.65
C PRO A 110 -10.55 -1.97 -16.26
N PHE A 111 -9.84 -1.21 -15.43
CA PHE A 111 -8.81 -0.24 -15.79
C PHE A 111 -7.93 0.07 -14.59
N VAL A 112 -6.77 0.68 -14.84
CA VAL A 112 -5.87 1.17 -13.80
C VAL A 112 -6.42 2.46 -13.20
N ILE A 113 -6.54 2.53 -11.87
CA ILE A 113 -7.04 3.72 -11.17
C ILE A 113 -6.17 4.94 -11.53
N GLY A 114 -6.82 6.04 -11.94
CA GLY A 114 -6.12 7.27 -12.33
C GLY A 114 -5.53 7.27 -13.75
N ASP A 115 -5.83 6.28 -14.59
CA ASP A 115 -5.42 6.30 -16.00
C ASP A 115 -6.30 7.28 -16.81
N ASP A 116 -5.66 8.34 -17.31
CA ASP A 116 -6.30 9.39 -18.12
C ASP A 116 -6.73 8.90 -19.52
N LYS A 117 -6.25 7.74 -19.96
CA LYS A 117 -6.61 7.16 -21.27
C LYS A 117 -7.92 6.39 -21.23
N VAL A 118 -8.49 6.16 -20.05
CA VAL A 118 -9.75 5.42 -19.89
C VAL A 118 -10.92 6.29 -20.33
N GLY A 119 -11.72 5.79 -21.28
CA GLY A 119 -12.89 6.50 -21.80
C GLY A 119 -13.96 6.80 -20.74
N GLU A 120 -14.67 7.90 -20.91
CA GLU A 120 -15.68 8.41 -19.98
C GLU A 120 -16.81 7.39 -19.71
N GLU A 121 -17.26 6.68 -20.74
CA GLU A 121 -18.28 5.62 -20.60
C GLU A 121 -17.85 4.55 -19.60
N THR A 122 -16.60 4.08 -19.70
CA THR A 122 -16.03 3.09 -18.77
C THR A 122 -15.89 3.67 -17.37
N LYS A 123 -15.44 4.92 -17.24
CA LYS A 123 -15.34 5.61 -15.95
C LYS A 123 -16.70 5.76 -15.27
N LEU A 124 -17.76 6.10 -16.01
CA LEU A 124 -19.12 6.21 -15.47
C LEU A 124 -19.69 4.85 -15.06
N LYS A 125 -19.50 3.81 -15.89
CA LYS A 125 -19.94 2.44 -15.58
C LYS A 125 -19.33 1.91 -14.28
N TYR A 126 -18.07 2.24 -14.03
CA TYR A 126 -17.33 1.82 -12.83
C TYR A 126 -16.94 3.02 -11.97
N ARG A 127 -17.85 3.99 -11.81
CA ARG A 127 -17.55 5.26 -11.13
C ARG A 127 -17.03 5.08 -9.72
N TYR A 128 -17.43 4.02 -9.03
CA TYR A 128 -16.94 3.67 -7.69
C TYR A 128 -15.45 3.31 -7.65
N LEU A 129 -14.86 2.84 -8.75
CA LEU A 129 -13.42 2.62 -8.90
C LEU A 129 -12.74 3.93 -9.29
N ASP A 130 -13.30 4.64 -10.26
CA ASP A 130 -12.76 5.92 -10.74
C ASP A 130 -12.66 6.97 -9.61
N LEU A 131 -13.63 7.01 -8.70
CA LEU A 131 -13.63 7.86 -7.50
C LEU A 131 -12.55 7.48 -6.46
N ARG A 132 -11.77 6.41 -6.68
CA ARG A 132 -10.58 6.10 -5.86
C ARG A 132 -9.33 6.82 -6.35
N ALA A 133 -9.38 7.45 -7.52
CA ALA A 133 -8.31 8.33 -7.97
C ALA A 133 -8.15 9.48 -6.94
N PRO A 134 -6.92 9.81 -6.53
CA PRO A 134 -6.64 10.93 -5.62
C PRO A 134 -7.07 12.29 -6.16
#